data_AF-A0A6F9DLQ7-F1
#
_entry.id   AF-A0A6F9DLQ7-F1
#
_cell.length_a   1.000
_cell.length_b   1.000
_cell.length_c   1.000
_cell.angle_alpha   90.00
_cell.angle_beta   90.00
_cell.angle_gamma   90.00
#
_symmetry.space_group_name_H-M   'P 1'
#
loop_
_entity.id
_entity.type
_entity.pdbx_description
1 polymer ?
#
loop_
_entity_poly.entity_id
_entity_poly.type
_entity_poly.pdbx_seq_one_letter_code
_entity_poly.pdbx_strand_id
1 'polypeptide(L)' 'MAAKKFKYEEFLPVYQQVLKDVVEGTYDDILEGVRVFDKEGNGTVMGAEIRHVLRTLGKSIESKTLMAQFKQHVG' A
#
# COMPACT_ATOMS: atom_id res chain seq x y z
N MET A 1 -12.85 17.42 21.39
CA MET A 1 -12.01 18.02 20.33
C MET A 1 -12.95 18.73 19.35
N ALA A 2 -12.74 20.01 19.07
CA ALA A 2 -13.59 20.74 18.12
C ALA A 2 -13.17 20.38 16.68
N ALA A 3 -14.13 19.93 15.86
CA ALA A 3 -13.88 19.63 14.46
C ALA A 3 -13.67 20.94 13.68
N LYS A 4 -12.48 21.09 13.08
CA LYS A 4 -12.16 22.23 12.23
C LYS A 4 -12.87 22.05 10.88
N LYS A 5 -13.75 22.99 10.52
CA LYS A 5 -14.48 23.00 9.24
C LYS A 5 -13.73 23.91 8.27
N PHE A 6 -13.64 23.48 7.02
CA PHE A 6 -13.04 24.24 5.92
C PHE A 6 -14.10 24.50 4.86
N LYS A 7 -14.04 25.66 4.19
CA LYS A 7 -14.85 25.90 2.99
C LYS A 7 -14.29 25.07 1.82
N TYR A 8 -15.14 24.77 0.86
CA TYR A 8 -14.77 23.97 -0.31
C TYR A 8 -13.57 24.57 -1.06
N GLU A 9 -13.57 25.89 -1.26
CA GLU A 9 -12.50 26.62 -1.95
C GLU A 9 -11.15 26.58 -1.20
N GLU A 10 -11.18 26.42 0.13
CA GLU A 10 -9.98 26.29 0.95
C GLU A 10 -9.47 24.84 0.97
N PHE A 11 -10.36 23.86 0.81
CA PHE A 11 -10.03 22.45 0.78
C PHE A 11 -9.51 21.98 -0.57
N LEU A 12 -10.05 22.52 -1.67
CA LEU A 12 -9.75 22.06 -3.03
C LEU A 12 -8.25 22.12 -3.38
N PRO A 13 -7.49 23.20 -3.08
CA PRO A 13 -6.05 23.25 -3.35
C PRO A 13 -5.26 22.23 -2.54
N VAL A 14 -5.65 22.02 -1.27
CA VAL A 14 -5.02 21.02 -0.39
C VAL A 14 -5.26 19.62 -0.94
N TYR A 15 -6.48 19.32 -1.38
CA TYR A 15 -6.82 18.04 -1.99
C TYR A 15 -6.07 17.80 -3.30
N GLN A 16 -5.99 18.81 -4.18
CA GLN A 16 -5.23 18.72 -5.43
C GLN A 16 -3.73 18.53 -5.19
N GLN A 17 -3.19 19.17 -4.15
CA GLN A 17 -1.78 18.99 -3.76
C GLN A 17 -1.54 17.57 -3.24
N VAL A 18 -2.42 17.06 -2.36
CA VAL A 18 -2.34 15.67 -1.89
C VAL A 18 -2.40 14.69 -3.05
N LEU A 19 -3.30 14.87 -4.03
CA LEU A 19 -3.35 13.98 -5.20
C LEU A 19 -2.06 13.99 -6.04
N LYS A 20 -1.33 15.11 -6.08
CA LYS A 20 -0.02 15.20 -6.76
C LYS A 20 1.10 14.58 -5.93
N ASP A 21 1.00 14.69 -4.61
CA ASP A 21 2.00 14.20 -3.67
C ASP A 21 1.79 12.72 -3.27
N VAL A 22 0.64 12.13 -3.62
CA VAL A 22 0.45 10.68 -3.59
C VAL A 22 1.37 10.08 -4.64
N VAL A 23 2.57 9.71 -4.17
CA VAL A 23 3.44 8.80 -4.89
C VAL A 23 2.80 7.43 -4.78
N GLU A 24 2.01 7.06 -5.79
CA GLU A 24 1.65 5.65 -5.97
C GLU A 24 2.94 4.90 -6.29
N GLY A 25 3.28 3.92 -5.46
CA GLY A 25 4.38 3.01 -5.76
C GLY A 25 4.11 2.30 -7.08
N THR A 26 5.13 2.20 -7.92
CA THR A 26 5.05 1.48 -9.18
C THR A 26 5.03 -0.04 -8.94
N TYR A 27 4.68 -0.80 -9.98
CA TYR A 27 4.82 -2.26 -9.93
C TYR A 27 6.26 -2.69 -9.62
N ASP A 28 7.25 -1.98 -10.16
CA ASP A 28 8.67 -2.27 -9.95
C ASP A 28 9.07 -2.03 -8.49
N ASP A 29 8.53 -0.99 -7.83
CA ASP A 29 8.77 -0.72 -6.40
C ASP A 29 8.23 -1.88 -5.53
N ILE A 30 7.05 -2.40 -5.87
CA ILE A 30 6.47 -3.56 -5.19
C ILE A 30 7.32 -4.81 -5.44
N LEU A 31 7.77 -5.01 -6.68
CA LEU A 31 8.56 -6.17 -7.06
C LEU A 31 9.93 -6.17 -6.36
N GLU A 32 10.63 -5.03 -6.32
CA GLU A 32 11.88 -4.89 -5.55
C GLU A 32 11.65 -5.11 -4.06
N GLY A 33 10.56 -4.55 -3.51
CA GLY A 33 10.18 -4.74 -2.12
C GLY A 33 9.80 -6.18 -1.74
N VAL A 34 9.33 -6.98 -2.70
CA VAL A 34 9.05 -8.41 -2.50
C VAL A 34 10.31 -9.26 -2.71
N ARG A 35 11.21 -8.86 -3.61
CA ARG A 35 12.44 -9.58 -3.96
C ARG A 35 13.37 -9.82 -2.77
N VAL A 36 13.37 -8.93 -1.78
CA VAL A 36 14.15 -9.13 -0.54
C VAL A 36 13.70 -10.36 0.27
N PHE A 37 12.53 -10.94 -0.04
CA PHE A 37 12.01 -12.16 0.58
C PHE A 37 12.17 -13.41 -0.30
N ASP A 38 12.59 -13.27 -1.56
CA ASP A 38 12.92 -14.41 -2.43
C ASP A 38 14.30 -14.97 -2.07
N LYS A 39 14.29 -15.89 -1.10
CA LYS A 39 15.52 -16.55 -0.61
C LYS A 39 16.15 -17.49 -1.63
N GLU A 40 15.35 -18.02 -2.55
CA GLU A 40 15.78 -19.03 -3.52
C GLU A 40 16.21 -18.42 -4.85
N GLY A 41 15.92 -17.14 -5.09
CA GLY A 41 16.25 -16.41 -6.32
C GLY A 41 15.49 -16.93 -7.54
N ASN A 42 14.37 -17.62 -7.32
CA ASN A 42 13.56 -18.24 -8.37
C ASN A 42 12.36 -17.38 -8.79
N GLY A 43 12.23 -16.18 -8.24
CA GLY A 43 11.13 -15.26 -8.49
C GLY A 43 9.86 -15.58 -7.73
N THR A 44 9.91 -16.46 -6.71
CA THR A 44 8.75 -16.82 -5.89
C THR A 44 9.03 -16.59 -4.40
N VAL A 45 7.98 -16.21 -3.66
CA VAL A 45 8.03 -16.05 -2.21
C VAL A 45 6.87 -16.78 -1.58
N MET A 46 7.09 -17.39 -0.42
CA MET A 46 6.01 -18.03 0.31
C MET A 46 4.98 -16.99 0.75
N GLY A 47 3.71 -17.21 0.38
CA GLY A 47 2.63 -16.30 0.77
C GLY A 47 2.48 -16.13 2.29
N ALA A 48 2.96 -17.09 3.10
CA ALA A 48 3.01 -16.98 4.55
C ALA A 48 4.02 -15.92 5.04
N GLU A 49 5.19 -15.83 4.40
CA GLU A 49 6.22 -14.84 4.72
C GLU A 49 5.76 -13.43 4.35
N ILE A 50 5.17 -13.26 3.16
CA ILE A 50 4.58 -11.98 2.74
C ILE A 50 3.48 -11.51 3.70
N ARG A 51 2.58 -12.41 4.10
CA ARG A 51 1.53 -12.07 5.09
C ARG A 51 2.11 -11.65 6.44
N HIS A 52 3.16 -12.31 6.91
CA HIS A 52 3.80 -11.98 8.17
C HIS A 52 4.51 -10.62 8.12
N VAL A 53 5.23 -10.36 7.02
CA VAL A 53 5.92 -9.10 6.77
C VAL A 53 4.94 -7.94 6.66
N LEU A 54 3.89 -8.05 5.84
CA LEU A 54 2.91 -6.98 5.66
C LEU A 54 2.17 -6.64 6.96
N ARG A 55 1.94 -7.63 7.83
CA ARG A 55 1.38 -7.42 9.18
C ARG A 55 2.34 -6.67 10.11
N THR A 56 3.64 -6.89 9.96
CA THR A 56 4.69 -6.34 10.83
C THR A 56 5.19 -4.97 10.36
N LEU A 57 5.26 -4.74 9.04
CA LEU A 57 5.75 -3.50 8.43
C LEU A 57 4.68 -2.41 8.32
N GLY A 58 3.41 -2.74 8.19
CA GLY A 58 2.38 -1.78 7.80
C GLY A 58 1.38 -1.46 8.89
N LYS A 59 1.30 -0.18 9.27
CA LYS A 59 0.12 0.48 9.87
C LYS A 59 -1.17 -0.24 9.43
N SER A 60 -1.78 -0.98 10.35
CA SER A 60 -3.01 -1.79 10.21
C SER A 60 -3.78 -1.61 8.89
N ILE A 61 -3.29 -2.21 7.80
CA ILE A 61 -4.14 -2.44 6.64
C ILE A 61 -4.98 -3.65 7.03
N GLU A 62 -6.28 -3.43 7.23
CA GLU A 62 -7.20 -4.49 7.63
C GLU A 62 -7.02 -5.69 6.70
N SER A 63 -6.72 -6.85 7.29
CA SER A 63 -6.31 -8.08 6.57
C SER A 63 -7.26 -8.49 5.45
N LYS A 64 -8.52 -8.03 5.47
CA LYS A 64 -9.53 -8.27 4.42
C LYS A 64 -9.22 -7.50 3.13
N THR A 65 -8.76 -6.26 3.21
CA THR A 65 -8.51 -5.41 2.04
C THR A 65 -7.28 -5.88 1.26
N LEU A 66 -6.21 -6.27 1.97
CA LEU A 66 -5.00 -6.84 1.38
C LEU A 66 -5.28 -8.11 0.59
N MET A 67 -6.07 -9.03 1.14
CA MET A 67 -6.40 -10.29 0.46
C MET A 67 -7.29 -10.06 -0.78
N ALA A 68 -8.17 -9.06 -0.75
CA ALA A 68 -8.99 -8.70 -1.90
C ALA A 68 -8.15 -8.12 -3.05
N GLN A 69 -7.21 -7.22 -2.75
CA GLN A 69 -6.34 -6.61 -3.78
C GLN A 69 -5.36 -7.61 -4.39
N PHE A 70 -4.77 -8.50 -3.59
CA PHE A 70 -3.87 -9.54 -4.10
C PHE A 70 -4.59 -10.53 -5.02
N LYS A 71 -5.80 -10.99 -4.65
CA LYS A 71 -6.61 -11.89 -5.50
C LYS A 71 -7.04 -11.25 -6.82
N GLN A 72 -7.16 -9.93 -6.87
CA GLN A 72 -7.56 -9.22 -8.10
C GLN A 72 -6.43 -9.15 -9.13
N HIS A 73 -5.17 -9.18 -8.69
CA HIS A 73 -4.00 -9.03 -9.57
C HIS A 73 -3.18 -10.30 -9.74
N VAL A 74 -3.29 -11.25 -8.81
CA VAL A 74 -2.60 -12.54 -8.84
C VAL A 74 -3.69 -13.60 -8.70
N GLY A 75 -4.07 -14.20 -9.83
CA GLY A 75 -5.12 -15.24 -9.90
C GLY A 75 -4.85 -16.43 -8.99
#